data_AF-A0A2N2DCI0-F1
#
_entry.id   AF-A0A2N2DCI0-F1
#
_cell.length_a   1.000
_cell.length_b   1.000
_cell.length_c   1.000
_cell.angle_alpha   90.00
_cell.angle_beta   90.00
_cell.angle_gamma   90.00
#
_symmetry.space_group_name_H-M   'P 1'
#
loop_
_entity.id
_entity.type
_entity.pdbx_description
1 polymer ?
#
loop_
_entity_poly.entity_id
_entity_poly.type
_entity_poly.pdbx_seq_one_letter_code
_entity_poly.pdbx_strand_id
1 'polypeptide(L)' 'MWYIGVIGAASCSSELYLYAEKVGRDIARRGAVLICGGRGGIMEAAAKGAKDAGRTVIGILPGRDRHEANPYLTYS' A
#
# COMPACT_ATOMS: atom_id res chain seq x y z
N MET A 1 4.15 -15.76 -9.45
CA MET A 1 3.34 -14.78 -8.69
C MET A 1 4.26 -14.08 -7.73
N TRP A 2 4.40 -12.75 -7.80
CA TRP A 2 5.35 -12.00 -6.97
C TRP A 2 4.66 -11.27 -5.82
N TYR A 3 5.35 -11.16 -4.69
CA TYR A 3 4.97 -10.34 -3.56
C TYR A 3 6.03 -9.24 -3.41
N ILE A 4 5.61 -7.98 -3.42
CA ILE A 4 6.52 -6.83 -3.34
C ILE A 4 6.17 -6.02 -2.10
N GLY A 5 7.14 -5.88 -1.20
CA GLY A 5 7.03 -5.04 -0.02
C GLY A 5 7.28 -3.58 -0.34
N VAL A 6 6.40 -2.68 0.10
CA VAL A 6 6.64 -1.23 0.08
C VAL A 6 6.70 -0.72 1.52
N ILE A 7 7.83 -0.12 1.87
CA ILE A 7 8.13 0.41 3.20
C ILE A 7 8.45 1.89 3.06
N GLY A 8 7.92 2.70 3.96
CA GLY A 8 8.20 4.13 4.01
C GLY A 8 7.54 4.82 5.20
N ALA A 9 7.74 6.13 5.30
CA ALA A 9 7.25 6.93 6.41
C ALA A 9 5.72 6.93 6.52
N ALA A 10 5.20 6.95 7.76
CA ALA A 10 3.77 7.03 8.07
C ALA A 10 3.15 8.41 7.77
N SER A 11 3.99 9.42 7.49
CA SER A 11 3.62 10.73 6.96
C SER A 11 4.68 11.16 5.95
N CYS A 12 4.25 11.78 4.86
CA CYS A 12 5.13 12.22 3.77
C CYS A 12 4.56 13.47 3.08
N SER A 13 5.38 14.14 2.27
CA SER A 13 4.91 15.25 1.43
C SER A 13 3.94 14.75 0.35
N SER A 14 3.13 15.66 -0.20
CA SER A 14 2.22 15.36 -1.32
C SER A 14 2.97 14.83 -2.54
N GLU A 15 4.17 15.32 -2.79
CA GLU A 15 5.03 14.83 -3.87
C GLU A 15 5.42 13.36 -3.67
N LEU A 16 5.92 13.00 -2.49
CA LEU A 16 6.27 11.62 -2.17
C LEU A 16 5.04 10.70 -2.17
N TYR A 17 3.88 11.21 -1.76
CA TYR A 17 2.62 10.48 -1.84
C TYR A 17 2.29 10.12 -3.29
N LEU A 18 2.35 11.07 -4.22
CA LEU A 18 2.09 10.82 -5.65
C LEU A 18 3.08 9.81 -6.25
N TYR A 19 4.36 9.88 -5.87
CA TYR A 19 5.35 8.89 -6.30
C TYR A 19 5.05 7.50 -5.75
N ALA A 20 4.71 7.38 -4.47
CA ALA A 20 4.36 6.11 -3.85
C ALA A 20 3.08 5.50 -4.45
N GLU A 21 2.08 6.33 -4.77
CA GLU A 21 0.89 5.89 -5.50
C GLU A 21 1.25 5.33 -6.87
N LYS A 22 2.12 6.01 -7.62
CA LYS A 22 2.61 5.51 -8.92
C LYS A 22 3.33 4.17 -8.79
N VAL A 23 4.19 4.02 -7.78
CA VAL A 23 4.88 2.74 -7.48
C VAL A 23 3.88 1.62 -7.23
N GLY A 24 2.88 1.84 -6.38
CA GLY A 24 1.83 0.85 -6.11
C GLY A 24 1.05 0.44 -7.37
N ARG A 25 0.70 1.42 -8.22
CA ARG A 25 0.02 1.19 -9.49
C ARG A 25 0.86 0.34 -10.46
N ASP A 26 2.16 0.62 -10.55
CA ASP A 26 3.06 -0.10 -11.45
C ASP A 26 3.35 -1.53 -10.97
N ILE A 27 3.44 -1.76 -9.65
CA ILE A 27 3.48 -3.09 -9.04
C ILE A 27 2.25 -3.90 -9.45
N ALA A 28 1.06 -3.32 -9.29
CA ALA A 28 -0.20 -3.96 -9.60
C ALA A 28 -0.36 -4.28 -11.09
N ARG A 29 -0.01 -3.35 -11.98
CA ARG A 29 -0.03 -3.54 -13.44
C ARG A 29 0.87 -4.68 -13.93
N ARG A 30 1.91 -5.01 -13.17
CA ARG A 30 2.81 -6.14 -13.44
C ARG A 30 2.32 -7.47 -12.82
N GLY A 31 1.13 -7.48 -12.24
CA GLY A 31 0.48 -8.67 -11.69
C GLY A 31 0.98 -9.08 -10.30
N ALA A 32 1.81 -8.28 -9.64
CA ALA A 32 2.32 -8.58 -8.29
C ALA A 32 1.31 -8.21 -7.19
N VAL A 33 1.37 -8.91 -6.06
CA VAL A 33 0.65 -8.55 -4.82
C VAL A 33 1.49 -7.54 -4.04
N LEU A 34 0.86 -6.46 -3.55
CA LEU A 34 1.55 -5.46 -2.73
C LEU A 34 1.42 -5.83 -1.24
N ILE A 35 2.54 -5.78 -0.51
CA ILE A 35 2.59 -5.94 0.94
C ILE A 35 3.10 -4.63 1.57
N CYS A 36 2.45 -4.11 2.61
CA CYS A 36 2.91 -2.93 3.34
C CYS A 36 2.52 -2.98 4.83
N GLY A 37 2.92 -1.97 5.62
CA GLY A 37 2.55 -1.85 7.04
C GLY A 37 1.13 -1.33 7.30
N GLY A 38 0.35 -1.06 6.25
CA GLY A 38 -1.11 -0.90 6.32
C GLY A 38 -1.68 0.38 6.94
N ARG A 39 -0.85 1.31 7.42
CA ARG A 39 -1.28 2.63 7.95
C ARG A 39 -1.07 3.75 6.92
N GLY A 40 -0.86 4.99 7.35
CA GLY A 40 -0.76 6.20 6.53
C GLY A 40 0.54 6.39 5.73
N GLY A 41 0.65 7.54 5.05
CA GLY A 41 1.86 8.01 4.37
C GLY A 41 2.21 7.21 3.11
N ILE A 42 3.48 6.83 2.97
CA ILE A 42 3.98 6.11 1.79
C ILE A 42 3.24 4.79 1.55
N MET A 43 2.94 4.06 2.63
CA MET A 43 2.30 2.75 2.56
C MET A 43 0.83 2.85 2.14
N GLU A 44 0.13 3.88 2.62
CA GLU A 44 -1.23 4.21 2.19
C GLU A 44 -1.27 4.57 0.71
N ALA A 45 -0.39 5.47 0.27
CA ALA A 45 -0.31 5.90 -1.12
C ALA A 45 -0.06 4.71 -2.07
N ALA A 46 0.91 3.84 -1.73
CA ALA A 46 1.19 2.66 -2.51
C ALA A 46 0.02 1.66 -2.51
N ALA A 47 -0.65 1.47 -1.37
CA ALA A 47 -1.86 0.66 -1.27
C ALA A 47 -2.98 1.22 -2.18
N LYS A 48 -3.21 2.53 -2.15
CA LYS A 48 -4.16 3.21 -3.03
C LYS A 48 -3.88 2.92 -4.50
N GLY A 49 -2.65 3.15 -4.95
CA GLY A 49 -2.25 2.93 -6.34
C GLY A 49 -2.43 1.49 -6.81
N ALA A 50 -2.12 0.51 -5.95
CA ALA A 50 -2.29 -0.90 -6.25
C ALA A 50 -3.77 -1.33 -6.28
N LYS A 51 -4.60 -0.84 -5.35
CA LYS A 51 -6.04 -1.14 -5.31
C LYS A 51 -6.79 -0.48 -6.45
N ASP A 52 -6.48 0.76 -6.79
CA ASP A 52 -7.04 1.47 -7.96
C ASP A 52 -6.75 0.73 -9.28
N ALA A 53 -5.64 -0.03 -9.33
CA ALA A 53 -5.28 -0.90 -10.46
C ALA A 53 -5.86 -2.33 -10.36
N GLY A 54 -6.76 -2.59 -9.41
CA GLY A 54 -7.51 -3.85 -9.31
C GLY A 54 -6.74 -5.02 -8.71
N ARG A 55 -5.67 -4.78 -7.95
CA ARG A 55 -4.82 -5.84 -7.40
C ARG A 55 -4.91 -5.95 -5.88
N THR A 56 -4.55 -7.13 -5.38
CA THR A 56 -4.56 -7.43 -3.94
C THR A 56 -3.49 -6.64 -3.20
N VAL A 57 -3.89 -6.05 -2.07
CA VAL A 57 -3.01 -5.37 -1.12
C VAL A 57 -3.15 -5.99 0.25
N ILE A 58 -2.02 -6.39 0.84
CA ILE A 58 -1.94 -7.01 2.17
C ILE A 58 -1.24 -6.02 3.12
N GLY A 59 -1.93 -5.60 4.17
CA GLY A 59 -1.32 -4.83 5.26
C GLY A 59 -0.89 -5.73 6.42
N ILE A 60 0.32 -5.52 6.94
CA ILE A 60 0.82 -6.15 8.17
C ILE A 60 0.82 -5.06 9.25
N LEU A 61 -0.27 -4.98 10.00
CA LEU A 61 -0.46 -3.95 11.02
C LEU A 61 0.34 -4.26 12.30
N PRO A 62 0.87 -3.23 13.00
CA PRO A 62 1.54 -3.41 14.28
C PRO A 62 0.52 -3.51 15.42
N GLY A 63 -0.27 -4.58 15.47
CA GLY A 63 -1.27 -4.73 16.53
C GLY A 63 -2.34 -5.76 16.22
N ARG A 64 -3.39 -5.75 17.03
CA ARG A 64 -4.57 -6.64 16.89
C ARG A 64 -5.82 -5.89 16.41
N ASP A 65 -5.77 -4.55 16.37
CA ASP A 65 -6.89 -3.73 15.93
C ASP A 65 -6.83 -3.54 14.40
N ARG A 66 -7.87 -4.05 13.72
CA ARG A 66 -8.01 -3.94 12.25
C ARG A 66 -8.48 -2.55 11.83
N HIS A 67 -9.02 -1.73 12.73
CA HIS A 67 -9.48 -0.38 12.42
C HIS A 67 -8.33 0.60 12.14
N GLU A 68 -7.09 0.23 12.48
CA GLU A 68 -5.89 0.99 12.10
C GLU A 68 -5.55 0.88 10.60
N ALA A 69 -6.17 -0.05 9.87
CA ALA A 69 -5.98 -0.22 8.44
C ALA A 69 -6.40 1.02 7.64
N ASN A 70 -5.54 1.44 6.71
CA ASN A 70 -5.96 2.36 5.66
C ASN A 70 -7.05 1.70 4.77
N PRO A 71 -7.95 2.49 4.14
CA PRO A 71 -9.10 1.96 3.39
C PRO A 71 -8.71 1.20 2.11
N TYR A 72 -7.42 1.26 1.72
CA TYR A 72 -6.94 0.69 0.47
C TYR A 72 -6.45 -0.76 0.60
N LEU A 73 -6.49 -1.34 1.80
CA LEU A 73 -6.14 -2.75 1.98
C LEU A 73 -7.24 -3.68 1.42
N THR A 74 -6.84 -4.86 0.97
CA THR A 74 -7.73 -5.99 0.69
C THR A 74 -7.81 -6.89 1.93
N TYR A 75 -6.66 -7.13 2.56
CA TYR A 75 -6.52 -7.90 3.79
C TYR A 75 -5.62 -7.14 4.78
N SER A 76 -5.94 -7.26 6.08
CA SER A 76 -5.18 -6.73 7.20
C SER A 76 -5.02 -7.75 8.33
#